data_AF-A0A218QV11-F1
#
_entry.id   AF-A0A218QV11-F1
#
_cell.length_a   1.000
_cell.length_b   1.000
_cell.length_c   1.000
_cell.angle_alpha   90.00
_cell.angle_beta   90.00
_cell.angle_gamma   90.00
#
_symmetry.space_group_name_H-M   'P 1'
#
loop_
_entity.id
_entity.type
_entity.pdbx_description
1 polymer ?
#
loop_
_entity_poly.entity_id
_entity_poly.type
_entity_poly.pdbx_seq_one_letter_code
_entity_poly.pdbx_strand_id
1 'polypeptide(L)'
;MRKVLLFAIVLTIAFMVSVTASNATAIPNLDGDSHPNRLKLNECIADVKEVTAWDEKQTLEAARKICEARQSHTKQKARFLASLKNLHEQYQGYTNHGFDKHLPTAIEDSWTIVKSCIDFKEGFTSPHNIGLLEVPENIRISCYSLGTDLVQSQLFNQK
;
A
#
# COMPACT_ATOMS: atom_id res chain seq x y z
N MET A 1 -22.72 -69.68 22.63
CA MET A 1 -23.15 -68.43 23.30
C MET A 1 -21.93 -67.68 23.83
N ARG A 2 -21.96 -66.34 23.76
CA ARG A 2 -20.96 -65.33 24.18
C ARG A 2 -19.62 -65.29 23.43
N LYS A 3 -19.57 -64.42 22.41
CA LYS A 3 -18.32 -63.80 21.91
C LYS A 3 -17.94 -62.69 22.89
N VAL A 4 -16.73 -62.73 23.44
CA VAL A 4 -16.19 -61.65 24.29
C VAL A 4 -15.47 -60.67 23.37
N LEU A 5 -15.98 -59.44 23.32
CA LEU A 5 -15.38 -58.31 22.62
C LEU A 5 -14.34 -57.67 23.57
N LEU A 6 -13.06 -57.71 23.22
CA LEU A 6 -12.02 -56.94 23.91
C LEU A 6 -11.82 -55.63 23.15
N PHE A 7 -12.27 -54.54 23.77
CA PHE A 7 -12.09 -53.16 23.34
C PHE A 7 -10.62 -52.76 23.43
N ALA A 8 -10.00 -52.38 22.30
CA ALA A 8 -8.74 -51.65 22.30
C ALA A 8 -9.04 -50.14 22.33
N ILE A 9 -8.70 -49.49 23.44
CA ILE A 9 -8.74 -48.03 23.57
C ILE A 9 -7.45 -47.48 22.95
N VAL A 10 -7.56 -46.87 21.76
CA VAL A 10 -6.48 -46.09 21.15
C VAL A 10 -6.62 -44.65 21.64
N LEU A 11 -5.70 -44.23 22.52
CA LEU A 11 -5.61 -42.86 23.01
C LEU A 11 -4.83 -42.02 21.97
N THR A 12 -5.55 -41.34 21.07
CA THR A 12 -4.95 -40.34 20.17
C THR A 12 -4.91 -38.98 20.87
N ILE A 13 -3.74 -38.63 21.43
CA ILE A 13 -3.45 -37.27 21.88
C ILE A 13 -3.19 -36.42 20.63
N ALA A 14 -4.21 -35.69 20.18
CA ALA A 14 -4.07 -34.69 19.13
C ALA A 14 -3.30 -33.48 19.69
N PHE A 15 -2.04 -33.36 19.31
CA PHE A 15 -1.24 -32.15 19.48
C PHE A 15 -1.85 -31.06 18.58
N MET A 16 -2.74 -30.23 19.13
CA MET A 16 -3.17 -29.00 18.46
C MET A 16 -2.00 -28.01 18.48
N VAL A 17 -1.16 -28.08 17.44
CA VAL A 17 -0.30 -26.96 17.07
C VAL A 17 -1.26 -25.84 16.65
N SER A 18 -1.45 -24.87 17.54
CA SER A 18 -2.14 -23.63 17.23
C SER A 18 -1.29 -22.89 16.21
N VAL A 19 -1.56 -23.13 14.92
CA VAL A 19 -1.09 -22.27 13.84
C VAL A 19 -1.82 -20.96 14.05
N THR A 20 -1.19 -20.02 14.74
CA THR A 20 -1.56 -18.62 14.64
C THR A 20 -1.27 -18.22 13.20
N ALA A 21 -2.27 -18.36 12.34
CA ALA A 21 -2.25 -17.71 11.04
C ALA A 21 -2.02 -16.23 11.31
N SER A 22 -0.87 -15.69 10.90
CA SER A 22 -0.73 -14.24 10.88
C SER A 22 -1.75 -13.75 9.86
N ASN A 23 -2.81 -13.12 10.35
CA ASN A 23 -3.70 -12.37 9.48
C ASN A 23 -2.83 -11.27 8.87
N ALA A 24 -2.39 -11.46 7.63
CA ALA A 24 -1.80 -10.40 6.84
C ALA A 24 -2.84 -9.29 6.78
N THR A 25 -2.60 -8.20 7.51
CA THR A 25 -3.47 -7.04 7.50
C THR A 25 -3.60 -6.57 6.06
N ALA A 26 -4.83 -6.49 5.54
CA ALA A 26 -5.05 -6.02 4.18
C ALA A 26 -4.46 -4.62 4.03
N ILE A 27 -3.68 -4.40 2.96
CA ILE A 27 -3.11 -3.07 2.67
C ILE A 27 -4.28 -2.16 2.30
N PRO A 28 -4.51 -1.04 3.02
CA PRO A 28 -5.63 -0.14 2.73
C PRO A 28 -5.46 0.53 1.36
N ASN A 29 -6.57 0.80 0.66
CA ASN A 29 -6.56 1.62 -0.54
C ASN A 29 -6.43 3.11 -0.16
N LEU A 30 -5.19 3.61 -0.10
CA LEU A 30 -4.93 5.01 0.24
C LEU A 30 -5.24 5.99 -0.90
N ASP A 31 -5.26 5.52 -2.14
CA ASP A 31 -5.39 6.38 -3.33
C ASP A 31 -6.86 6.77 -3.59
N GLY A 32 -7.80 6.03 -3.00
CA GLY A 32 -9.23 6.13 -3.25
C GLY A 32 -9.67 5.31 -4.47
N ASP A 33 -10.93 4.88 -4.48
CA ASP A 33 -11.46 4.02 -5.54
C ASP A 33 -11.62 4.74 -6.89
N SER A 34 -11.64 6.08 -6.87
CA SER A 34 -11.72 6.92 -8.06
C SER A 34 -10.37 7.13 -8.75
N HIS A 35 -9.24 6.72 -8.15
CA HIS A 35 -7.93 6.95 -8.73
C HIS A 35 -7.61 5.92 -9.83
N PRO A 36 -7.33 6.33 -11.07
CA PRO A 36 -7.08 5.40 -12.16
C PRO A 36 -5.74 4.68 -12.02
N ASN A 37 -5.77 3.34 -12.04
CA ASN A 37 -4.56 2.51 -12.14
C ASN A 37 -4.21 2.18 -13.60
N ARG A 38 -4.06 3.20 -14.44
CA ARG A 38 -3.81 3.10 -15.88
C ARG A 38 -2.38 3.50 -16.20
N LEU A 39 -1.52 2.52 -16.47
CA LEU A 39 -0.06 2.70 -16.64
C LEU A 39 0.42 2.57 -18.08
N LYS A 40 -0.45 2.15 -19.01
CA LYS A 40 -0.07 2.01 -20.41
C LYS A 40 -0.28 3.33 -21.14
N LEU A 41 0.61 3.65 -22.10
CA LEU A 41 0.53 4.89 -22.85
C LEU A 41 -0.80 5.05 -23.60
N ASN A 42 -1.36 3.97 -24.15
CA ASN A 42 -2.66 4.02 -24.84
C ASN A 42 -3.83 4.37 -23.89
N GLU A 43 -3.77 3.93 -22.63
CA GLU A 43 -4.76 4.29 -21.61
C GLU A 43 -4.60 5.76 -21.22
N CYS A 44 -3.36 6.24 -21.06
CA CYS A 44 -3.09 7.66 -20.78
C CYS A 44 -3.52 8.57 -21.93
N ILE A 45 -3.36 8.13 -23.19
CA ILE A 45 -3.90 8.85 -24.36
C ILE A 45 -5.42 8.93 -24.29
N ALA A 46 -6.10 7.84 -23.90
CA ALA A 46 -7.55 7.84 -23.76
C ALA A 46 -8.01 8.85 -22.70
N ASP A 47 -7.33 8.90 -21.55
CA ASP A 47 -7.63 9.84 -20.46
C ASP A 47 -7.47 11.30 -20.89
N VAL A 48 -6.41 11.62 -21.64
CA VAL A 48 -6.21 12.98 -22.17
C VAL A 48 -7.30 13.35 -23.19
N LYS A 49 -7.67 12.42 -24.07
CA LYS A 49 -8.72 12.64 -25.08
C LYS A 49 -10.12 12.73 -24.48
N GLU A 50 -10.36 12.16 -23.31
CA GLU A 50 -11.64 12.25 -22.61
C GLU A 50 -11.96 13.70 -22.20
N VAL A 51 -10.94 14.50 -21.90
CA VAL A 51 -11.09 15.84 -21.32
C VAL A 51 -10.52 16.96 -22.19
N THR A 52 -9.96 16.63 -23.35
CA THR A 52 -9.37 17.61 -24.28
C THR A 52 -9.76 17.32 -25.73
N ALA A 53 -9.76 18.36 -26.56
CA ALA A 53 -9.91 18.27 -28.03
C ALA A 53 -8.62 18.72 -28.74
N TRP A 54 -7.46 18.39 -28.15
CA TRP A 54 -6.16 18.81 -28.65
C TRP A 54 -5.72 18.03 -29.88
N ASP A 55 -4.72 18.56 -30.59
CA ASP A 55 -4.10 17.84 -31.69
C ASP A 55 -3.34 16.59 -31.21
N GLU A 56 -2.96 15.73 -32.15
CA GLU A 56 -2.30 14.45 -31.85
C GLU A 56 -0.96 14.66 -31.10
N LYS A 57 -0.20 15.69 -31.45
CA LYS A 57 1.12 15.95 -30.86
C LYS A 57 0.95 16.40 -29.40
N GLN A 58 0.06 17.35 -29.14
CA GLN A 58 -0.25 17.84 -27.79
C GLN A 58 -0.81 16.72 -26.92
N THR A 59 -1.74 15.92 -27.47
CA THR A 59 -2.32 14.77 -26.77
C THR A 59 -1.25 13.76 -26.38
N LEU A 60 -0.35 13.40 -27.31
CA LEU A 60 0.70 12.44 -27.05
C LEU A 60 1.72 12.94 -26.01
N GLU A 61 2.07 14.22 -26.06
CA GLU A 61 2.99 14.82 -25.08
C GLU A 61 2.38 14.80 -23.67
N ALA A 62 1.13 15.23 -23.52
CA ALA A 62 0.43 15.21 -22.24
C ALA A 62 0.23 13.78 -21.72
N ALA A 63 -0.12 12.84 -22.61
CA ALA A 63 -0.29 11.43 -22.25
C ALA A 63 1.00 10.80 -21.74
N ARG A 64 2.16 11.16 -22.31
CA ARG A 64 3.46 10.72 -21.81
C ARG A 64 3.72 11.25 -20.40
N LYS A 65 3.51 12.54 -20.18
CA LYS A 65 3.72 13.18 -18.86
C LYS A 65 2.88 12.53 -17.77
N ILE A 66 1.58 12.35 -17.99
CA ILE A 66 0.71 11.72 -16.98
C ILE A 66 1.07 10.24 -16.77
N CYS A 67 1.45 9.52 -17.84
CA CYS A 67 1.90 8.13 -17.73
C CYS A 67 3.17 8.01 -16.89
N GLU A 68 4.15 8.88 -17.10
CA GLU A 68 5.39 8.95 -16.32
C GLU A 68 5.12 9.31 -14.85
N ALA A 69 4.19 10.24 -14.60
CA ALA A 69 3.76 10.59 -13.24
C ALA A 69 3.12 9.38 -12.53
N ARG A 70 2.22 8.65 -13.18
CA ARG A 70 1.59 7.43 -12.61
C ARG A 70 2.57 6.31 -12.33
N GLN A 71 3.57 6.13 -13.20
CA GLN A 71 4.65 5.16 -12.97
C GLN A 71 5.48 5.57 -11.75
N SER A 72 5.78 6.86 -11.62
CA SER A 72 6.51 7.42 -10.48
C SER A 72 5.72 7.28 -9.18
N HIS A 73 4.41 7.54 -9.20
CA HIS A 73 3.51 7.30 -8.08
C HIS A 73 3.52 5.82 -7.68
N THR A 74 3.31 4.90 -8.63
CA THR A 74 3.35 3.45 -8.38
C THR A 74 4.66 3.03 -7.72
N LYS A 75 5.79 3.59 -8.16
CA LYS A 75 7.11 3.34 -7.58
C LYS A 75 7.21 3.83 -6.13
N GLN A 76 6.73 5.04 -5.82
CA GLN A 76 6.76 5.55 -4.45
C GLN A 76 5.82 4.77 -3.53
N LYS A 77 4.63 4.40 -4.01
CA LYS A 77 3.72 3.51 -3.28
C LYS A 77 4.41 2.19 -2.94
N ALA A 78 5.04 1.54 -3.92
CA ALA A 78 5.78 0.30 -3.68
C ALA A 78 6.95 0.48 -2.69
N ARG A 79 7.67 1.60 -2.77
CA ARG A 79 8.77 1.94 -1.83
C ARG A 79 8.25 2.09 -0.40
N PHE A 80 7.11 2.75 -0.21
CA PHE A 80 6.46 2.89 1.08
C PHE A 80 6.02 1.53 1.64
N LEU A 81 5.34 0.71 0.85
CA LEU A 81 4.94 -0.64 1.25
C LEU A 81 6.15 -1.50 1.66
N ALA A 82 7.24 -1.42 0.90
CA ALA A 82 8.49 -2.11 1.22
C ALA A 82 9.11 -1.59 2.52
N SER A 83 9.06 -0.28 2.79
CA SER A 83 9.57 0.28 4.04
C SER A 83 8.80 -0.22 5.27
N LEU A 84 7.47 -0.35 5.18
CA LEU A 84 6.64 -0.90 6.24
C LEU A 84 6.88 -2.38 6.45
N LYS A 85 7.08 -3.14 5.35
CA LYS A 85 7.51 -4.53 5.45
C LYS A 85 8.85 -4.66 6.18
N ASN A 86 9.84 -3.83 5.84
CA ASN A 86 11.15 -3.84 6.52
C ASN A 86 11.01 -3.47 8.00
N LEU A 87 10.18 -2.47 8.33
CA LEU A 87 9.89 -2.11 9.72
C LEU A 87 9.30 -3.29 10.48
N HIS A 88 8.30 -3.95 9.88
CA HIS A 88 7.69 -5.14 10.47
C HIS A 88 8.71 -6.26 10.70
N GLU A 89 9.52 -6.56 9.68
CA GLU A 89 10.54 -7.60 9.75
C GLU A 89 11.62 -7.33 10.81
N GLN A 90 11.97 -6.05 11.03
CA GLN A 90 12.99 -5.65 11.99
C GLN A 90 12.50 -5.68 13.43
N TYR A 91 11.23 -5.33 13.67
CA TYR A 91 10.67 -5.18 15.02
C TYR A 91 9.78 -6.35 15.46
N GLN A 92 9.38 -7.25 14.56
CA GLN A 92 8.66 -8.47 14.95
C GLN A 92 9.49 -9.29 15.94
N GLY A 93 8.90 -9.60 17.10
CA GLY A 93 9.58 -10.33 18.17
C GLY A 93 10.64 -9.53 18.95
N TYR A 94 10.82 -8.23 18.66
CA TYR A 94 11.67 -7.35 19.45
C TYR A 94 10.91 -6.88 20.70
N THR A 95 10.90 -7.73 21.73
CA THR A 95 10.08 -7.56 22.94
C THR A 95 10.61 -6.53 23.93
N ASN A 96 11.86 -6.07 23.75
CA ASN A 96 12.44 -5.04 24.62
C ASN A 96 11.56 -3.78 24.58
N HIS A 97 11.20 -3.25 25.75
CA HIS A 97 10.27 -2.11 25.88
C HIS A 97 8.92 -2.24 25.14
N GLY A 98 8.52 -3.45 24.71
CA GLY A 98 7.25 -3.70 24.04
C GLY A 98 7.14 -3.16 22.61
N PHE A 99 8.26 -2.97 21.89
CA PHE A 99 8.22 -2.48 20.51
C PHE A 99 7.37 -3.36 19.59
N ASP A 100 7.48 -4.68 19.73
CA ASP A 100 6.66 -5.66 19.01
C ASP A 100 5.15 -5.45 19.21
N LYS A 101 4.73 -5.05 20.42
CA LYS A 101 3.31 -4.74 20.74
C LYS A 101 2.83 -3.43 20.14
N HIS A 102 3.73 -2.45 19.99
CA HIS A 102 3.41 -1.15 19.39
C HIS A 102 3.52 -1.14 17.86
N LEU A 103 4.21 -2.12 17.27
CA LEU A 103 4.44 -2.21 15.82
C LEU A 103 3.15 -2.17 14.97
N PRO A 104 2.04 -2.88 15.32
CA PRO A 104 0.80 -2.77 14.55
C PRO A 104 0.25 -1.34 14.51
N THR A 105 0.27 -0.63 15.65
CA THR A 105 -0.16 0.77 15.73
C THR A 105 0.73 1.68 14.92
N ALA A 106 2.06 1.51 14.97
CA ALA A 106 2.98 2.31 14.16
C ALA A 106 2.76 2.13 12.64
N ILE A 107 2.41 0.92 12.21
CA ILE A 107 2.04 0.63 10.81
C ILE A 107 0.72 1.34 10.45
N GLU A 108 -0.29 1.27 11.33
CA GLU A 108 -1.58 1.95 11.14
C GLU A 108 -1.46 3.48 11.08
N ASP A 109 -0.67 4.07 11.98
CA ASP A 109 -0.37 5.49 11.98
C ASP A 109 0.32 5.92 10.69
N SER A 110 1.23 5.09 10.17
CA SER A 110 1.90 5.33 8.89
C SER A 110 0.90 5.39 7.72
N TRP A 111 -0.08 4.48 7.68
CA TRP A 111 -1.17 4.54 6.70
C TRP A 111 -1.98 5.83 6.84
N THR A 112 -2.33 6.19 8.07
CA THR A 112 -3.12 7.38 8.39
C THR A 112 -2.42 8.66 7.98
N ILE A 113 -1.11 8.77 8.20
CA ILE A 113 -0.30 9.93 7.79
C ILE A 113 -0.31 10.09 6.27
N VAL A 114 -0.06 9.02 5.52
CA VAL A 114 -0.07 9.07 4.05
C VAL A 114 -1.46 9.44 3.53
N LYS A 115 -2.52 8.83 4.05
CA LYS A 115 -3.90 9.15 3.65
C LYS A 115 -4.25 10.60 3.96
N SER A 116 -3.91 11.08 5.16
CA SER A 116 -4.17 12.46 5.57
C SER A 116 -3.41 13.47 4.70
N CYS A 117 -2.18 13.14 4.30
CA CYS A 117 -1.41 13.97 3.37
C CYS A 117 -2.11 14.06 2.00
N ILE A 118 -2.57 12.93 1.45
CA ILE A 118 -3.30 12.88 0.18
C ILE A 118 -4.58 13.71 0.30
N ASP A 119 -5.43 13.42 1.28
CA ASP A 119 -6.72 14.09 1.47
C ASP A 119 -6.58 15.59 1.69
N PHE A 120 -5.61 16.00 2.51
CA PHE A 120 -5.33 17.40 2.75
C PHE A 120 -4.94 18.12 1.45
N LYS A 121 -3.99 17.56 0.70
CA LYS A 121 -3.51 18.21 -0.53
C LYS A 121 -4.54 18.16 -1.66
N GLU A 122 -5.28 17.06 -1.81
CA GLU A 122 -6.32 16.93 -2.82
C GLU A 122 -7.56 17.77 -2.51
N GLY A 123 -7.83 18.07 -1.24
CA GLY A 123 -8.87 19.03 -0.84
C GLY A 123 -8.72 20.41 -1.50
N PHE A 124 -7.50 20.79 -1.90
CA PHE A 124 -7.23 22.04 -2.63
C PHE A 124 -7.29 21.89 -4.16
N THR A 125 -7.39 20.67 -4.68
CA THR A 125 -7.30 20.39 -6.13
C THR A 125 -8.54 19.70 -6.69
N SER A 126 -9.40 19.15 -5.84
CA SER A 126 -10.71 18.58 -6.21
C SER A 126 -11.76 19.68 -6.44
N PRO A 127 -12.72 19.52 -7.38
CA PRO A 127 -12.94 18.38 -8.30
C PRO A 127 -12.25 18.56 -9.66
N HIS A 128 -11.21 19.38 -9.75
CA HIS A 128 -10.67 19.81 -11.04
C HIS A 128 -9.59 18.83 -11.50
N ASN A 129 -9.62 18.42 -12.77
CA ASN A 129 -8.53 17.70 -13.43
C ASN A 129 -7.35 18.68 -13.68
N ILE A 130 -6.86 19.32 -12.61
CA ILE A 130 -5.82 20.35 -12.68
C ILE A 130 -4.58 19.71 -13.29
N GLY A 131 -4.14 20.26 -14.42
CA GLY A 131 -3.00 19.73 -15.17
C GLY A 131 -3.21 18.31 -15.68
N LEU A 132 -4.42 17.91 -16.09
CA LEU A 132 -4.69 16.57 -16.65
C LEU A 132 -4.28 15.43 -15.70
N LEU A 133 -4.66 15.56 -14.42
CA LEU A 133 -4.32 14.63 -13.33
C LEU A 133 -2.85 14.66 -12.90
N GLU A 134 -1.98 15.47 -13.53
CA GLU A 134 -0.58 15.58 -13.12
C GLU A 134 -0.44 16.07 -11.68
N VAL A 135 -1.27 17.03 -11.27
CA VAL A 135 -1.27 17.54 -9.88
C VAL A 135 -1.67 16.45 -8.87
N PRO A 136 -2.81 15.75 -9.04
CA PRO A 136 -3.14 14.58 -8.22
C PRO A 136 -2.04 13.51 -8.13
N GLU A 137 -1.35 13.19 -9.24
CA GLU A 137 -0.23 12.23 -9.20
C GLU A 137 0.95 12.78 -8.41
N ASN A 138 1.34 14.04 -8.62
CA ASN A 138 2.43 14.69 -7.89
C ASN A 138 2.15 14.77 -6.38
N ILE A 139 0.90 15.01 -5.99
CA ILE A 139 0.45 14.94 -4.59
C ILE A 139 0.73 13.55 -4.03
N ARG A 140 0.23 12.49 -4.68
CA ARG A 140 0.42 11.10 -4.23
C ARG A 140 1.89 10.72 -4.16
N ILE A 141 2.69 11.04 -5.20
CA ILE A 141 4.16 10.85 -5.21
C ILE A 141 4.77 11.45 -3.94
N SER A 142 4.44 12.71 -3.64
CA SER A 142 5.02 13.41 -2.49
C SER A 142 4.59 12.80 -1.15
N CYS A 143 3.33 12.39 -1.01
CA CYS A 143 2.79 11.82 0.22
C CYS A 143 3.34 10.41 0.49
N TYR A 144 3.48 9.58 -0.54
CA TYR A 144 4.16 8.29 -0.39
C TYR A 144 5.66 8.44 -0.10
N SER A 145 6.34 9.44 -0.68
CA SER A 145 7.73 9.72 -0.33
C SER A 145 7.84 10.12 1.14
N LEU A 146 7.00 11.05 1.61
CA LEU A 146 6.96 11.45 3.02
C LEU A 146 6.75 10.24 3.96
N GLY A 147 5.74 9.41 3.67
CA GLY A 147 5.47 8.20 4.46
C GLY A 147 6.66 7.23 4.46
N THR A 148 7.31 7.07 3.31
CA THR A 148 8.51 6.25 3.19
C THR A 148 9.64 6.78 4.06
N ASP A 149 9.94 8.07 3.96
CA ASP A 149 11.07 8.68 4.67
C ASP A 149 10.83 8.63 6.20
N LEU A 150 9.59 8.83 6.64
CA LEU A 150 9.19 8.64 8.04
C LEU A 150 9.44 7.21 8.52
N VAL A 151 9.00 6.19 7.78
CA VAL A 151 9.20 4.78 8.17
C VAL A 151 10.69 4.42 8.14
N GLN A 152 11.41 4.82 7.10
CA GLN A 152 12.84 4.54 6.95
C GLN A 152 13.68 5.18 8.07
N SER A 153 13.25 6.35 8.57
CA SER A 153 13.90 7.03 9.71
C SER A 153 13.83 6.24 11.03
N GLN A 154 13.05 5.16 11.09
CA GLN A 154 12.93 4.27 12.25
C GLN A 154 13.67 2.94 12.07
N LEU A 155 14.30 2.68 10.91
CA LEU A 155 15.07 1.46 10.68
C LEU A 155 16.48 1.56 11.29
N PHE A 156 17.04 0.46 11.79
CA PHE A 156 18.34 0.43 12.47
C PHE A 156 19.52 0.64 11.51
N ASN A 157 19.34 0.30 10.23
CA ASN A 157 20.38 0.33 9.20
C ASN A 157 20.17 1.48 8.21
N GLN A 158 20.07 2.71 8.71
CA GLN A 158 20.17 3.89 7.84
C GLN A 158 21.60 3.97 7.32
N LYS A 159 21.78 3.64 6.04
CA LYS A 159 23.00 3.89 5.29
C LYS A 159 22.85 5.17 4.50
#